data_AF-A0A963X8I4-F1
#
_entry.id   AF-A0A963X8I4-F1
#
_cell.length_a   1.000
_cell.length_b   1.000
_cell.length_c   1.000
_cell.angle_alpha   90.00
_cell.angle_beta   90.00
_cell.angle_gamma   90.00
#
_symmetry.space_group_name_H-M   'P 1'
#
loop_
_entity.id
_entity.type
_entity.pdbx_description
1 polymer ?
#
loop_
_entity_poly.entity_id
_entity_poly.type
_entity_poly.pdbx_seq_one_letter_code
_entity_poly.pdbx_strand_id
1 'polypeptide(L)'
;MNFFFHELLMRENRAEAGRILTHAKPPVDEDVVYVHVAAEGWIEGQLKRKEFVRAYYPLEIGGKRRTAIAWTTSASVVAVIEMVRDGLIPAKGFLKQEDIPLAPYLATRTGNYYNLGHRGRGN
;
A
#
# COMPACT_ATOMS: atom_id res chain seq x y z
N MET A 1 22.43 17.03 -1.53
CA MET A 1 21.15 17.59 -2.03
C MET A 1 21.08 19.12 -2.03
N ASN A 2 21.93 19.82 -1.27
CA ASN A 2 21.98 21.29 -1.27
C ASN A 2 22.32 21.87 -2.64
N PHE A 3 23.43 21.41 -3.24
CA PHE A 3 23.86 21.82 -4.58
C PHE A 3 22.74 21.76 -5.62
N PHE A 4 22.08 20.61 -5.74
CA PHE A 4 21.03 20.41 -6.74
C PHE A 4 19.80 21.31 -6.52
N PHE A 5 19.23 21.33 -5.31
CA PHE A 5 17.98 22.07 -5.08
C PHE A 5 18.17 23.57 -4.85
N HIS A 6 19.28 23.98 -4.23
CA HIS A 6 19.50 25.36 -3.78
C HIS A 6 20.49 26.11 -4.66
N GLU A 7 21.65 25.52 -4.98
CA GLU A 7 22.70 26.21 -5.74
C GLU A 7 22.39 26.21 -7.24
N LEU A 8 21.80 25.12 -7.76
CA LEU A 8 21.27 25.06 -9.12
C LEU A 8 19.80 25.53 -9.23
N LEU A 9 19.20 25.98 -8.13
CA LEU A 9 17.80 26.47 -8.07
C LEU A 9 16.74 25.48 -8.61
N MET A 10 17.03 24.17 -8.65
CA MET A 10 16.10 23.17 -9.20
C MET A 10 14.79 23.06 -8.40
N ARG A 11 14.75 23.57 -7.16
CA ARG A 11 13.49 23.66 -6.39
C ARG A 11 12.42 24.54 -7.07
N GLU A 12 12.84 25.49 -7.91
CA GLU A 12 11.97 26.39 -8.67
C GLU A 12 11.53 25.77 -9.99
N ASN A 13 12.30 24.84 -10.54
CA ASN A 13 11.97 24.06 -11.73
C ASN A 13 11.78 22.57 -11.39
N ARG A 14 10.67 22.28 -10.71
CA ARG A 14 10.34 20.92 -10.24
C ARG A 14 10.26 19.89 -11.35
N ALA A 15 9.82 20.28 -12.54
CA ALA A 15 9.68 19.39 -13.69
C ALA A 15 11.06 18.86 -14.15
N GLU A 16 12.02 19.76 -14.37
CA GLU A 16 13.37 19.37 -14.79
C GLU A 16 14.12 18.62 -13.68
N ALA A 17 13.95 19.06 -12.43
CA ALA A 17 14.49 18.37 -11.27
C ALA A 17 14.04 16.89 -11.21
N GLY A 18 12.74 16.66 -11.43
CA GLY A 18 12.15 15.33 -11.49
C GLY A 18 12.74 14.50 -12.64
N ARG A 19 12.82 15.08 -13.84
CA ARG A 19 13.36 14.40 -15.02
C ARG A 19 14.80 13.92 -14.81
N ILE A 20 15.67 14.77 -14.26
CA ILE A 20 17.07 14.42 -13.96
C ILE A 20 17.14 13.30 -12.93
N LEU A 21 16.42 13.41 -11.82
CA LEU A 21 16.46 12.41 -10.74
C LEU A 21 15.88 11.07 -11.18
N THR A 22 14.79 11.06 -11.94
CA THR A 22 14.19 9.84 -12.49
C THR A 22 15.12 9.18 -13.50
N HIS A 23 15.80 9.95 -14.35
CA HIS A 23 16.77 9.40 -15.31
C HIS A 23 18.01 8.85 -14.61
N ALA A 24 18.48 9.51 -13.55
CA ALA A 24 19.66 9.11 -12.79
C ALA A 24 19.42 7.91 -11.85
N LYS A 25 18.16 7.56 -11.56
CA LYS A 25 17.80 6.45 -10.65
C LYS A 25 17.21 5.27 -11.43
N PRO A 26 17.98 4.21 -11.71
CA PRO A 26 17.45 2.98 -12.28
C PRO A 26 16.29 2.41 -11.44
N PRO A 27 15.30 1.77 -12.07
CA PRO A 27 14.25 1.07 -11.34
C PRO A 27 14.85 -0.06 -10.49
N VAL A 28 14.28 -0.27 -9.31
CA VAL A 28 14.65 -1.38 -8.41
C VAL A 28 13.42 -2.22 -8.15
N ASP A 29 13.57 -3.54 -8.29
CA ASP A 29 12.49 -4.50 -8.06
C ASP A 29 12.32 -4.85 -6.56
N GLU A 30 13.32 -4.49 -5.74
CA GLU A 30 13.30 -4.64 -4.29
C GLU A 30 12.76 -3.35 -3.64
N ASP A 31 11.44 -3.23 -3.60
CA ASP A 31 10.74 -2.15 -2.91
C ASP A 31 10.04 -2.66 -1.63
N VAL A 32 9.66 -1.72 -0.75
CA VAL A 32 8.88 -2.01 0.44
C VAL A 32 7.77 -0.99 0.56
N VAL A 33 6.55 -1.47 0.85
CA VAL A 33 5.40 -0.61 1.18
C VAL A 33 5.16 -0.66 2.68
N TYR A 34 5.28 0.48 3.35
CA TYR A 34 4.97 0.63 4.77
C TYR A 34 3.58 1.22 4.96
N VAL A 35 2.78 0.58 5.82
CA VAL A 35 1.50 1.11 6.31
C VAL A 35 1.63 1.34 7.80
N HIS A 36 1.54 2.60 8.20
CA HIS A 36 1.57 3.02 9.60
C HIS A 36 0.28 3.79 9.91
N VAL A 37 -0.52 3.25 10.83
CA VAL A 37 -1.75 3.88 11.31
C VAL A 37 -1.65 4.00 12.82
N ALA A 38 -1.86 5.21 13.34
CA ALA A 38 -1.92 5.47 14.77
C ALA A 38 -3.25 6.14 15.10
N ALA A 39 -3.91 5.66 16.15
CA ALA A 39 -5.15 6.23 16.64
C ALA A 39 -5.10 6.33 18.17
N GLU A 40 -5.62 7.43 18.70
CA GLU A 40 -5.73 7.68 20.14
C GLU A 40 -7.18 7.74 20.56
N GLY A 41 -7.47 7.25 21.76
CA GLY A 41 -8.81 7.28 22.30
C GLY A 41 -8.87 6.78 23.73
N TRP A 42 -10.06 6.88 24.31
CA TRP A 42 -10.31 6.40 25.66
C TRP A 42 -10.73 4.93 25.64
N ILE A 43 -9.99 4.10 26.38
CA ILE A 43 -10.32 2.69 26.58
C ILE A 43 -10.31 2.45 28.08
N GLU A 44 -11.44 2.01 28.63
CA GLU A 44 -11.60 1.74 30.07
C GLU A 44 -11.23 2.96 30.93
N GLY A 45 -11.61 4.17 30.50
CA GLY A 45 -11.35 5.41 31.22
C GLY A 45 -9.90 5.90 31.18
N GLN A 46 -9.02 5.26 30.40
CA GLN A 46 -7.64 5.71 30.19
C GLN A 46 -7.42 6.12 28.73
N LEU A 47 -6.71 7.22 28.51
CA LEU A 47 -6.25 7.61 27.19
C LEU A 47 -5.17 6.61 26.74
N LYS A 48 -5.44 5.88 25.66
CA LYS A 48 -4.54 4.89 25.06
C LYS A 48 -4.31 5.21 23.58
N ARG A 49 -3.10 4.94 23.10
CA ARG A 49 -2.76 4.92 21.67
C ARG A 49 -2.71 3.47 21.18
N LYS A 50 -3.26 3.21 20.00
CA LYS A 50 -3.04 1.98 19.25
C LYS A 50 -2.34 2.28 17.95
N GLU A 51 -1.37 1.45 17.61
CA GLU A 51 -0.62 1.54 16.36
C GLU A 51 -0.78 0.24 15.58
N PHE A 52 -0.91 0.39 14.26
CA PHE A 52 -0.89 -0.69 13.29
C PHE A 52 0.24 -0.39 12.32
N VAL A 53 1.23 -1.28 12.30
CA VAL A 53 2.41 -1.15 11.45
C VAL A 53 2.57 -2.42 10.65
N ARG A 54 2.59 -2.30 9.32
CA ARG A 54 2.91 -3.41 8.41
C ARG A 54 3.91 -2.97 7.37
N ALA A 55 4.84 -3.86 7.06
CA ALA A 55 5.77 -3.74 5.95
C ALA A 55 5.48 -4.87 4.95
N TYR A 56 5.23 -4.50 3.70
CA TYR A 56 4.95 -5.41 2.60
C TYR A 56 6.14 -5.46 1.66
N TYR A 57 6.51 -6.68 1.25
CA TYR A 57 7.69 -6.96 0.43
C TYR A 57 7.26 -7.58 -0.91
N PRO A 58 8.15 -7.68 -1.91
CA PRO A 58 7.85 -8.34 -3.18
C PRO A 58 7.44 -9.81 -2.97
N LEU A 59 6.50 -10.29 -3.78
CA LEU A 59 5.96 -11.66 -3.72
C LEU A 59 6.06 -12.37 -5.06
N GLU A 60 6.09 -13.71 -5.04
CA GLU A 60 5.87 -14.51 -6.23
C GLU A 60 4.37 -14.76 -6.43
N ILE A 61 3.83 -14.27 -7.54
CA ILE A 61 2.41 -14.41 -7.89
C ILE A 61 2.32 -14.91 -9.33
N GLY A 62 1.75 -16.11 -9.50
CA GLY A 62 1.62 -16.75 -10.82
C GLY A 62 2.98 -17.03 -11.49
N GLY A 63 3.96 -17.49 -10.71
CA GLY A 63 5.31 -17.81 -11.19
C GLY A 63 6.15 -16.61 -11.61
N LYS A 64 5.72 -15.39 -11.27
CA LYS A 64 6.48 -14.15 -11.52
C LYS A 64 6.62 -13.36 -10.23
N ARG A 65 7.83 -12.85 -10.00
CA ARG A 65 8.07 -11.90 -8.93
C ARG A 65 7.37 -10.58 -9.21
N ARG A 66 6.68 -10.04 -8.22
CA ARG A 66 5.96 -8.76 -8.26
C ARG A 66 6.45 -7.86 -7.14
N THR A 67 6.80 -6.63 -7.49
CA THR A 67 7.17 -5.59 -6.52
C THR A 67 6.04 -5.36 -5.51
N ALA A 68 6.39 -4.92 -4.30
CA ALA A 68 5.47 -4.62 -3.22
C ALA A 68 4.38 -3.64 -3.67
N ILE A 69 4.76 -2.55 -4.36
CA ILE A 69 3.79 -1.56 -4.86
C ILE A 69 2.85 -2.13 -5.91
N ALA A 70 3.35 -3.01 -6.79
CA ALA A 70 2.55 -3.58 -7.86
C ALA A 70 1.52 -4.57 -7.32
N TRP A 71 1.94 -5.52 -6.48
CA TRP A 71 1.00 -6.50 -5.96
C TRP A 71 0.03 -5.89 -4.97
N THR A 72 0.45 -5.00 -4.07
CA THR A 72 -0.49 -4.37 -3.11
C THR A 72 -1.55 -3.56 -3.84
N THR A 73 -1.18 -2.74 -4.82
CA THR A 73 -2.16 -1.95 -5.60
C THR A 73 -3.11 -2.83 -6.38
N SER A 74 -2.59 -3.82 -7.12
CA SER A 74 -3.43 -4.68 -7.96
C SER A 74 -4.32 -5.62 -7.13
N ALA A 75 -3.78 -6.22 -6.07
CA ALA A 75 -4.53 -7.10 -5.17
C ALA A 75 -5.68 -6.38 -4.48
N SER A 76 -5.49 -5.10 -4.12
CA SER A 76 -6.52 -4.27 -3.51
C SER A 76 -7.78 -4.19 -4.38
N VAL A 77 -7.60 -3.76 -5.62
CA VAL A 77 -8.72 -3.58 -6.56
C VAL A 77 -9.34 -4.93 -6.93
N VAL A 78 -8.51 -5.96 -7.18
CA VAL A 78 -9.02 -7.29 -7.57
C VAL A 78 -9.81 -7.95 -6.45
N ALA A 79 -9.44 -7.74 -5.18
CA ALA A 79 -10.21 -8.27 -4.05
C ALA A 79 -11.65 -7.71 -4.03
N VAL A 80 -11.80 -6.40 -4.29
CA VAL A 80 -13.14 -5.78 -4.40
C VAL A 80 -13.93 -6.37 -5.57
N ILE A 81 -13.28 -6.61 -6.71
CA ILE A 81 -13.92 -7.26 -7.88
C ILE A 81 -14.36 -8.69 -7.54
N GLU A 82 -13.53 -9.48 -6.84
CA GLU A 82 -13.88 -10.82 -6.36
C GLU A 82 -15.12 -10.75 -5.44
N MET A 83 -15.18 -9.80 -4.51
CA MET A 83 -16.35 -9.60 -3.63
C MET A 83 -17.63 -9.21 -4.37
N VAL A 84 -17.53 -8.34 -5.38
CA VAL A 84 -18.67 -7.98 -6.24
C VAL A 84 -19.17 -9.20 -7.01
N ARG A 85 -18.25 -9.94 -7.64
CA ARG A 85 -18.57 -11.16 -8.40
C ARG A 85 -19.27 -12.20 -7.52
N ASP A 86 -18.79 -12.37 -6.29
CA ASP A 86 -19.28 -13.37 -5.35
C ASP A 86 -20.55 -12.89 -4.60
N GLY A 87 -21.06 -11.69 -4.88
CA GLY A 87 -22.30 -11.15 -4.31
C GLY A 87 -22.18 -10.70 -2.85
N LEU A 88 -20.96 -10.52 -2.35
CA LEU A 88 -20.70 -10.11 -0.95
C LEU A 88 -20.90 -8.61 -0.72
N ILE A 89 -20.82 -7.81 -1.78
CA ILE A 89 -21.06 -6.36 -1.79
C ILE A 89 -21.90 -5.95 -3.00
N PRO A 90 -22.53 -4.77 -3.01
CA PRO A 90 -23.43 -4.36 -4.09
C PRO A 90 -22.79 -4.42 -5.49
N ALA A 91 -23.49 -5.03 -6.44
CA ALA A 91 -23.02 -5.18 -7.82
C ALA A 91 -23.25 -3.95 -8.73
N LYS A 92 -23.89 -2.90 -8.21
CA LYS A 92 -24.21 -1.67 -8.95
C LYS A 92 -24.21 -0.47 -8.02
N GLY A 93 -23.97 0.71 -8.59
CA GLY A 93 -23.88 1.97 -7.87
C GLY A 93 -22.45 2.30 -7.44
N PHE A 94 -22.34 3.26 -6.52
CA PHE A 94 -21.06 3.72 -5.99
C PHE A 94 -20.73 2.95 -4.71
N LEU A 95 -19.56 2.29 -4.68
CA LEU A 95 -19.03 1.59 -3.51
C LEU A 95 -18.02 2.49 -2.81
N LYS A 96 -18.30 2.86 -1.56
CA LYS A 96 -17.34 3.59 -0.74
C LYS A 96 -16.39 2.62 -0.06
N GLN A 97 -15.17 3.06 0.22
CA GLN A 97 -14.17 2.19 0.84
C GLN A 97 -14.59 1.78 2.26
N GLU A 98 -15.24 2.67 3.00
CA GLU A 98 -15.77 2.41 4.35
C GLU A 98 -16.92 1.38 4.38
N ASP A 99 -17.57 1.13 3.23
CA ASP A 99 -18.65 0.15 3.11
C ASP A 99 -18.11 -1.27 2.84
N ILE A 100 -16.81 -1.43 2.58
CA ILE A 100 -16.19 -2.72 2.27
C ILE A 100 -15.73 -3.39 3.58
N PRO A 101 -16.36 -4.51 3.99
CA PRO A 101 -15.99 -5.15 5.25
C PRO A 101 -14.61 -5.81 5.13
N LEU A 102 -13.72 -5.45 6.05
CA LEU A 102 -12.30 -5.86 6.00
C LEU A 102 -12.10 -7.37 6.09
N ALA A 103 -12.85 -8.07 6.94
CA ALA A 103 -12.66 -9.51 7.14
C ALA A 103 -13.02 -10.33 5.87
N PRO A 104 -14.20 -10.15 5.25
CA PRO A 104 -14.49 -10.75 3.94
C PRO A 104 -13.51 -10.35 2.85
N TYR A 105 -13.07 -9.08 2.82
CA TYR A 105 -12.07 -8.61 1.87
C TYR A 105 -10.74 -9.37 1.99
N LEU A 106 -10.21 -9.54 3.21
CA LEU A 106 -8.97 -10.27 3.44
C LEU A 106 -9.10 -11.79 3.22
N ALA A 107 -10.33 -12.31 3.18
CA ALA A 107 -10.61 -13.71 2.88
C ALA A 107 -10.68 -14.01 1.37
N THR A 108 -10.77 -12.98 0.51
CA THR A 108 -10.66 -13.15 -0.95
C THR A 108 -9.29 -13.69 -1.33
N ARG A 109 -9.17 -14.32 -2.50
CA ARG A 109 -7.91 -14.92 -2.94
C ARG A 109 -6.82 -13.86 -3.08
N THR A 110 -7.14 -12.71 -3.66
CA THR A 110 -6.16 -11.62 -3.80
C THR A 110 -6.02 -10.77 -2.54
N GLY A 111 -7.09 -10.55 -1.79
CA GLY A 111 -7.02 -9.82 -0.51
C GLY A 111 -6.17 -10.55 0.53
N ASN A 112 -6.12 -11.88 0.50
CA ASN A 112 -5.27 -12.67 1.40
C ASN A 112 -3.77 -12.43 1.18
N TYR A 113 -3.34 -11.85 0.06
CA TYR A 113 -1.94 -11.43 -0.10
C TYR A 113 -1.51 -10.40 0.97
N TYR A 114 -2.44 -9.63 1.54
CA TYR A 114 -2.14 -8.74 2.66
C TYR A 114 -1.85 -9.47 3.97
N ASN A 115 -2.22 -10.74 4.11
CA ASN A 115 -1.84 -11.58 5.25
C ASN A 115 -0.53 -12.32 4.98
N LEU A 116 -0.31 -12.76 3.73
CA LEU A 116 0.89 -13.50 3.33
C LEU A 116 2.12 -12.61 3.14
N GLY A 117 1.90 -11.40 2.60
CA GLY A 117 2.95 -10.51 2.14
C GLY A 117 3.54 -9.59 3.20
N HIS A 118 3.00 -9.59 4.41
CA HIS A 118 3.57 -8.82 5.51
C HIS A 118 4.61 -9.67 6.25
N ARG A 119 5.79 -9.10 6.52
CA ARG A 119 6.70 -9.67 7.54
C ARG A 119 6.45 -8.94 8.86
N GLY A 120 5.95 -9.66 9.85
CA GLY A 120 5.89 -9.16 11.23
C GLY A 120 7.29 -9.18 11.87
N ARG A 121 7.48 -8.44 12.96
CA ARG A 121 8.61 -8.69 13.88
C ARG A 121 8.46 -10.11 14.42
N GLY A 122 9.18 -11.09 13.86
CA GLY A 122 9.16 -12.47 14.36
C GLY A 122 9.29 -13.60 13.35
N ASN A 123 9.62 -13.33 12.08
CA ASN A 123 10.03 -14.36 11.12
C ASN A 123 11.27 -13.91 10.35
#